data_AF-X1U952-F1
#
_entry.id   AF-X1U952-F1
#
_cell.length_a   1.000
_cell.length_b   1.000
_cell.length_c   1.000
_cell.angle_alpha   90.00
_cell.angle_beta   90.00
_cell.angle_gamma   90.00
#
_symmetry.space_group_name_H-M   'P 1'
#
loop_
_entity.id
_entity.type
_entity.pdbx_description
1 polymer ?
#
loop_
_entity_poly.entity_id
_entity_poly.type
_entity_poly.pdbx_seq_one_letter_code
_entity_poly.pdbx_strand_id
1 'polypeptide(L)'
;VGELLWVEGFDAAIVGVLAPYVTALPVDKVRINVNTASLQLLRAITKDILSEAEAESLVIGRGEEGYKNNDDFLVMTELAGRSEEVAPLIAVSSLYFEVQGRAQYGRLNGAIYSILEKIPSTQQVRVVYRWRGFS
;
A
#
# COMPACT_ATOMS: atom_id res chain seq x y z
N VAL A 1 7.38 2.30 9.79
CA VAL A 1 6.27 1.91 10.70
C VAL A 1 6.70 1.84 12.16
N GLY A 2 7.92 1.40 12.51
CA GLY A 2 8.35 1.33 13.92
C GLY A 2 8.22 2.64 14.71
N GLU A 3 8.37 3.79 14.06
CA GLU A 3 8.18 5.12 14.66
C GLU A 3 6.72 5.40 15.08
N LEU A 4 5.73 4.62 14.61
CA LEU A 4 4.34 4.75 15.04
C LEU A 4 4.19 4.50 16.55
N LEU A 5 5.08 3.72 17.16
CA LEU A 5 5.15 3.50 18.62
C LEU A 5 5.44 4.78 19.41
N TRP A 6 5.91 5.83 18.76
CA TRP A 6 6.26 7.10 19.40
C TRP A 6 5.15 8.15 19.26
N VAL A 7 4.04 7.80 18.60
CA VAL A 7 2.85 8.64 18.50
C VAL A 7 1.96 8.37 19.71
N GLU A 8 1.48 9.43 20.36
CA GLU A 8 0.55 9.31 21.49
C GLU A 8 -0.68 8.48 21.10
N GLY A 9 -1.02 7.49 21.93
CA GLY A 9 -2.14 6.57 21.69
C GLY A 9 -1.80 5.31 20.90
N PHE A 10 -0.55 5.11 20.43
CA PHE A 10 -0.12 3.90 19.74
C PHE A 10 0.79 3.04 20.62
N ASP A 11 0.27 1.91 21.09
CA ASP A 11 1.06 0.89 21.78
C ASP A 11 1.50 -0.24 20.84
N ALA A 12 2.28 -1.18 21.36
CA ALA A 12 2.78 -2.32 20.57
C ALA A 12 1.66 -3.22 20.03
N ALA A 13 0.53 -3.34 20.72
CA ALA A 13 -0.59 -4.15 20.27
C ALA A 13 -1.29 -3.48 19.08
N ILE A 14 -1.56 -2.17 19.19
CA ILE A 14 -2.15 -1.35 18.12
C ILE A 14 -1.24 -1.34 16.89
N VAL A 15 0.06 -1.08 17.07
CA VAL A 15 1.03 -1.10 15.97
C VAL A 15 1.10 -2.49 15.32
N GLY A 16 1.02 -3.56 16.11
CA GLY A 16 0.96 -4.93 15.58
C GLY A 16 -0.25 -5.16 14.68
N VAL A 17 -1.42 -4.66 15.06
CA VAL A 17 -2.66 -4.76 14.26
C VAL A 17 -2.58 -3.90 12.98
N LEU A 18 -1.96 -2.73 13.05
CA LEU A 18 -1.87 -1.81 11.92
C LEU A 18 -0.76 -2.15 10.92
N ALA A 19 0.32 -2.80 11.39
CA ALA A 19 1.50 -3.07 10.59
C ALA A 19 1.23 -3.69 9.20
N PRO A 20 0.25 -4.59 9.02
CA PRO A 20 -0.07 -5.14 7.69
C PRO A 20 -0.71 -4.14 6.72
N TYR A 21 -1.26 -3.03 7.22
CA TYR A 21 -2.07 -2.08 6.47
C TYR A 21 -1.42 -0.71 6.27
N VAL A 22 -0.37 -0.40 7.02
CA VAL A 22 0.31 0.90 6.97
C VAL A 22 1.74 0.76 6.46
N THR A 23 2.19 1.76 5.70
CA THR A 23 3.57 1.86 5.23
C THR A 23 4.10 3.27 5.45
N ALA A 24 5.41 3.40 5.63
CA ALA A 24 6.09 4.69 5.72
C ALA A 24 7.02 4.81 4.51
N LEU A 25 6.70 5.73 3.60
CA LEU A 25 7.50 6.04 2.41
C LEU A 25 8.08 7.44 2.54
N PRO A 26 9.27 7.72 1.98
CA PRO A 26 9.97 9.00 2.13
C PRO A 26 9.40 10.08 1.19
N VAL A 27 8.07 10.28 1.19
CA VAL A 27 7.39 11.29 0.36
C VAL A 27 6.20 11.89 1.09
N ASP A 28 5.94 13.17 0.82
CA ASP A 28 4.92 13.95 1.53
C ASP A 28 3.48 13.64 1.08
N LYS A 29 3.30 13.03 -0.11
CA LYS A 29 1.99 12.74 -0.70
C LYS A 29 1.98 11.35 -1.35
N VAL A 30 1.95 10.32 -0.51
CA VAL A 30 1.73 8.94 -0.96
C VAL A 30 0.28 8.79 -1.40
N ARG A 31 0.08 8.22 -2.59
CA ARG A 31 -1.23 7.77 -3.05
C ARG A 31 -1.32 6.25 -2.93
N ILE A 32 -2.48 5.76 -2.54
CA ILE A 32 -2.78 4.35 -2.39
C ILE A 32 -2.94 3.73 -3.79
N ASN A 33 -2.17 2.68 -4.07
CA ASN A 33 -2.36 1.91 -5.28
C ASN A 33 -3.60 1.01 -5.13
N VAL A 34 -4.72 1.39 -5.74
CA VAL A 34 -5.99 0.64 -5.65
C VAL A 34 -5.89 -0.76 -6.27
N ASN A 35 -4.96 -0.96 -7.20
CA ASN A 35 -4.72 -2.26 -7.81
C ASN A 35 -4.05 -3.27 -6.87
N THR A 36 -3.47 -2.82 -5.75
CA THR A 36 -2.83 -3.68 -4.76
C THR A 36 -3.35 -3.47 -3.34
N ALA A 37 -4.30 -2.54 -3.15
CA ALA A 37 -4.91 -2.26 -1.87
C ALA A 37 -5.69 -3.49 -1.36
N SER A 38 -5.60 -3.73 -0.04
CA SER A 38 -6.44 -4.73 0.62
C SER A 38 -7.89 -4.26 0.71
N LEU A 39 -8.80 -5.21 0.93
CA LEU A 39 -10.20 -4.90 1.18
C LEU A 39 -10.36 -3.92 2.35
N GLN A 40 -9.62 -4.11 3.44
CA GLN A 40 -9.68 -3.22 4.61
C GLN A 40 -9.24 -1.79 4.27
N LEU A 41 -8.23 -1.63 3.41
CA LEU A 41 -7.78 -0.30 3.00
C LEU A 41 -8.80 0.36 2.05
N LEU A 42 -9.41 -0.41 1.15
CA LEU A 42 -10.47 0.09 0.28
C LEU A 42 -11.70 0.53 1.09
N ARG A 43 -12.03 -0.17 2.19
CA ARG A 43 -13.10 0.26 3.10
C ARG A 43 -12.85 1.61 3.76
N ALA A 44 -11.58 1.95 3.97
CA ALA A 44 -11.16 3.18 4.64
C ALA A 44 -10.77 4.29 3.65
N ILE A 45 -11.03 4.13 2.34
CA ILE A 45 -10.57 5.09 1.32
C ILE A 45 -11.40 6.38 1.28
N THR A 46 -12.62 6.33 1.81
CA THR A 46 -13.54 7.45 1.98
C THR A 46 -13.58 7.86 3.46
N LYS A 47 -14.05 9.08 3.75
CA LYS A 47 -14.24 9.61 5.11
C LYS A 47 -15.21 8.74 5.91
N ASP A 48 -16.29 8.31 5.26
CA ASP A 48 -17.19 7.30 5.81
C ASP A 48 -16.67 5.91 5.44
N ILE A 49 -16.65 4.98 6.39
CA ILE A 49 -16.18 3.62 6.12
C ILE A 49 -17.16 2.93 5.17
N LEU A 50 -16.67 2.44 4.02
CA LEU A 50 -17.47 1.62 3.13
C LEU A 50 -17.83 0.30 3.82
N SER A 51 -19.03 -0.19 3.51
CA SER A 51 -19.43 -1.54 3.87
C SER A 51 -18.48 -2.57 3.25
N GLU A 52 -18.49 -3.77 3.82
CA GLU A 52 -17.70 -4.88 3.28
C GLU A 52 -18.12 -5.21 1.85
N ALA A 53 -19.43 -5.23 1.57
CA ALA A 53 -19.96 -5.48 0.23
C ALA A 53 -19.53 -4.42 -0.80
N GLU A 54 -19.53 -3.13 -0.43
CA GLU A 54 -19.04 -2.07 -1.33
C GLU A 54 -17.54 -2.27 -1.65
N ALA A 55 -16.72 -2.57 -0.64
CA ALA A 55 -15.30 -2.81 -0.88
C ALA A 55 -15.03 -4.10 -1.66
N GLU A 56 -15.82 -5.15 -1.47
CA GLU A 56 -15.79 -6.36 -2.29
C GLU A 56 -16.12 -6.06 -3.75
N SER A 57 -17.14 -5.23 -4.02
CA SER A 57 -17.45 -4.79 -5.38
C SER A 57 -16.28 -4.05 -6.03
N LEU A 58 -15.55 -3.21 -5.28
CA LEU A 58 -14.33 -2.56 -5.76
C LEU A 58 -13.22 -3.60 -6.06
N VAL A 59 -13.07 -4.63 -5.23
CA VAL A 59 -12.11 -5.73 -5.49
C VAL A 59 -12.51 -6.56 -6.71
N ILE A 60 -13.81 -6.80 -6.92
CA ILE A 60 -14.33 -7.52 -8.09
C ILE A 60 -14.14 -6.66 -9.35
N GLY A 61 -14.49 -5.38 -9.29
CA GLY A 61 -14.34 -4.42 -10.39
C GLY A 61 -12.89 -4.24 -10.83
N ARG A 62 -11.94 -4.40 -9.90
CA ARG A 62 -10.50 -4.44 -10.22
C ARG A 62 -10.15 -5.57 -11.20
N GLY A 63 -10.79 -6.73 -11.10
CA GLY A 63 -10.48 -7.90 -11.91
C GLY A 63 -9.01 -8.36 -11.80
N GLU A 64 -8.58 -9.22 -12.74
CA GLU A 64 -7.19 -9.70 -12.79
C GLU A 64 -6.23 -8.63 -13.34
N GLU A 65 -6.70 -7.80 -14.27
CA GLU A 65 -5.83 -6.83 -14.95
C GLU A 65 -5.69 -5.48 -14.24
N GLY A 66 -6.51 -5.23 -13.21
CA GLY A 66 -6.58 -3.96 -12.52
C GLY A 66 -7.27 -2.84 -13.31
N TYR A 67 -7.58 -1.76 -12.59
CA TYR A 67 -8.00 -0.47 -13.15
C TYR A 67 -6.88 0.13 -13.99
N LYS A 68 -7.17 0.61 -15.20
CA LYS A 68 -6.15 1.11 -16.13
C LYS A 68 -5.77 2.54 -15.84
N ASN A 69 -6.72 3.33 -15.36
CA ASN A 69 -6.52 4.70 -14.96
C ASN A 69 -7.35 5.01 -13.70
N ASN A 70 -7.11 6.18 -13.11
CA ASN A 70 -7.79 6.60 -11.89
C ASN A 70 -9.31 6.77 -12.10
N ASP A 71 -9.74 7.22 -13.28
CA ASP A 71 -11.14 7.47 -13.57
C ASP A 71 -11.94 6.15 -13.60
N ASP A 72 -11.36 5.07 -14.14
CA ASP A 72 -11.98 3.74 -14.13
C ASP A 72 -12.36 3.28 -12.70
N PHE A 73 -11.54 3.64 -11.70
CA PHE A 73 -11.84 3.36 -10.31
C PHE A 73 -12.88 4.34 -9.74
N LEU A 74 -12.76 5.62 -10.05
CA LEU A 74 -13.61 6.68 -9.48
C LEU A 74 -15.05 6.66 -10.00
N VAL A 75 -15.32 6.03 -11.15
CA VAL A 75 -16.68 5.87 -11.69
C VAL A 75 -17.45 4.68 -11.12
N MET A 76 -16.83 3.89 -10.23
CA MET A 76 -17.50 2.79 -9.54
C MET A 76 -18.69 3.32 -8.73
N THR A 77 -19.81 2.60 -8.77
CA THR A 77 -21.08 3.03 -8.14
C THR A 77 -20.92 3.25 -6.63
N GLU A 78 -20.06 2.46 -6.00
CA GLU A 78 -19.72 2.51 -4.57
C GLU A 78 -19.08 3.86 -4.19
N LEU A 79 -18.46 4.55 -5.16
CA LEU A 79 -17.83 5.86 -5.00
C LEU A 79 -18.69 7.01 -5.53
N ALA A 80 -19.95 6.76 -5.90
CA ALA A 80 -20.85 7.80 -6.37
C ALA A 80 -20.98 8.94 -5.34
N GLY A 81 -20.72 10.17 -5.79
CA GLY A 81 -20.72 11.36 -4.92
C GLY A 81 -19.49 11.51 -4.01
N ARG A 82 -18.50 10.61 -4.09
CA ARG A 82 -17.27 10.62 -3.26
C ARG A 82 -15.99 10.74 -4.09
N SER A 83 -16.10 10.85 -5.42
CA SER A 83 -14.94 10.86 -6.33
C SER A 83 -13.96 11.99 -6.04
N GLU A 84 -14.44 13.21 -5.79
CA GLU A 84 -13.57 14.38 -5.48
C GLU A 84 -12.75 14.18 -4.20
N GLU A 85 -13.31 13.46 -3.23
CA GLU A 85 -12.63 13.14 -1.97
C GLU A 85 -11.57 12.04 -2.16
N VAL A 86 -11.88 11.03 -2.96
CA VAL A 86 -11.03 9.84 -3.15
C VAL A 86 -9.92 10.08 -4.17
N ALA A 87 -10.17 10.88 -5.21
CA ALA A 87 -9.21 11.18 -6.27
C ALA A 87 -7.80 11.60 -5.80
N PRO A 88 -7.63 12.50 -4.81
CA PRO A 88 -6.29 12.87 -4.34
C PRO A 88 -5.57 11.76 -3.57
N LEU A 89 -6.29 10.75 -3.07
CA LEU A 89 -5.76 9.69 -2.22
C LEU A 89 -5.25 8.49 -3.03
N ILE A 90 -5.63 8.37 -4.30
CA ILE A 90 -5.46 7.13 -5.07
C ILE A 90 -4.58 7.26 -6.32
N ALA A 91 -3.98 6.14 -6.67
CA ALA A 91 -3.31 5.88 -7.93
C ALA A 91 -3.60 4.45 -8.38
N VAL A 92 -3.42 4.16 -9.67
CA VAL A 92 -3.46 2.77 -10.21
C VAL A 92 -2.08 2.13 -10.34
N SER A 93 -1.03 2.82 -9.91
CA SER A 93 0.35 2.35 -9.97
C SER A 93 1.16 2.82 -8.76
N SER A 94 2.28 2.14 -8.50
CA SER A 94 3.23 2.50 -7.46
C SER A 94 4.59 2.84 -8.06
N LEU A 95 5.29 3.78 -7.43
CA LEU A 95 6.72 4.02 -7.66
C LEU A 95 7.60 3.30 -6.63
N TYR A 96 6.99 2.78 -5.55
CA TYR A 96 7.69 2.15 -4.45
C TYR A 96 7.37 0.66 -4.38
N PHE A 97 8.40 -0.16 -4.17
CA PHE A 97 8.29 -1.60 -4.10
C PHE A 97 9.16 -2.14 -2.97
N GLU A 98 8.62 -3.08 -2.19
CA GLU A 98 9.44 -3.87 -1.28
C GLU A 98 9.95 -5.12 -2.00
N VAL A 99 11.25 -5.38 -1.90
CA VAL A 99 11.87 -6.62 -2.37
C VAL A 99 12.42 -7.40 -1.19
N GLN A 100 12.01 -8.66 -1.09
CA GLN A 100 12.48 -9.62 -0.09
C GLN A 100 13.40 -10.64 -0.76
N GLY A 101 14.71 -10.54 -0.50
CA GLY A 101 15.69 -11.54 -0.90
C GLY A 101 15.94 -12.54 0.23
N ARG A 102 15.75 -13.83 -0.03
CA ARG A 102 16.09 -14.91 0.91
C ARG A 102 17.24 -15.74 0.35
N ALA A 103 18.21 -16.06 1.19
CA ALA A 103 19.33 -16.93 0.85
C ALA A 103 19.48 -18.03 1.90
N GLN A 104 19.71 -19.25 1.42
CA GLN A 104 19.97 -20.41 2.26
C GLN A 104 21.31 -21.03 1.84
N TYR A 105 22.24 -21.17 2.78
CA TYR A 105 23.51 -21.84 2.56
C TYR A 105 23.86 -22.72 3.76
N GLY A 106 23.72 -24.04 3.59
CA GLY A 106 23.85 -24.99 4.69
C GLY A 106 22.82 -24.71 5.79
N ARG A 107 23.28 -24.36 7.00
CA ARG A 107 22.44 -23.96 8.14
C ARG A 107 22.20 -22.45 8.24
N LEU A 108 22.83 -21.65 7.38
CA LEU A 108 22.66 -20.20 7.39
C LEU A 108 21.41 -19.84 6.57
N ASN A 109 20.48 -19.17 7.24
CA ASN A 109 19.35 -18.49 6.61
C ASN A 109 19.58 -16.99 6.72
N GLY A 110 19.43 -16.28 5.62
CA GLY A 110 19.49 -14.83 5.59
C GLY A 110 18.30 -14.25 4.82
N ALA A 111 17.72 -13.19 5.36
CA ALA A 111 16.74 -12.38 4.65
C ALA A 111 17.24 -10.94 4.54
N ILE A 112 17.11 -10.36 3.36
CA ILE A 112 17.32 -8.93 3.10
C ILE A 112 16.01 -8.38 2.59
N TYR A 113 15.62 -7.25 3.14
CA TYR A 113 14.47 -6.48 2.72
C TYR A 113 14.98 -5.16 2.18
N SER A 114 14.42 -4.67 1.08
CA SER A 114 14.79 -3.40 0.48
C SER A 114 13.56 -2.66 -0.01
N ILE A 115 13.46 -1.38 0.31
CA ILE A 115 12.51 -0.48 -0.36
C ILE A 115 13.20 0.07 -1.60
N LEU A 116 12.57 -0.14 -2.75
CA LEU A 116 13.00 0.35 -4.03
C LEU A 116 12.10 1.49 -4.47
N GLU A 117 12.67 2.44 -5.19
CA GLU A 117 11.95 3.51 -5.87
C GLU A 117 12.26 3.45 -7.37
N LYS A 118 11.21 3.43 -8.19
CA LYS A 118 11.30 3.55 -9.64
C LYS A 118 11.30 5.03 -10.00
N ILE A 119 12.33 5.48 -10.71
CA ILE A 119 12.47 6.87 -11.19
C ILE A 119 11.88 6.96 -12.60
N PRO A 120 10.71 7.58 -12.81
CA PRO A 120 10.02 7.53 -14.10
C PRO A 120 10.80 8.20 -15.24
N SER A 121 11.53 9.27 -14.95
CA SER A 121 12.28 10.04 -15.94
C SER A 121 13.46 9.29 -16.55
N THR A 122 14.05 8.35 -15.80
CA THR A 122 15.25 7.62 -16.23
C THR A 122 15.03 6.11 -16.37
N GLN A 123 13.86 5.61 -15.96
CA GLN A 123 13.56 4.17 -15.79
C GLN A 123 14.52 3.43 -14.86
N GLN A 124 15.32 4.16 -14.08
CA GLN A 124 16.23 3.57 -13.11
C GLN A 124 15.48 3.16 -11.84
N VAL A 125 16.06 2.21 -11.13
CA VAL A 125 15.59 1.79 -9.81
C VAL A 125 16.65 2.14 -8.78
N ARG A 126 16.22 2.81 -7.71
CA ARG A 126 17.08 3.20 -6.59
C ARG A 126 16.67 2.43 -5.34
N VAL A 127 17.67 1.94 -4.59
CA VAL A 127 17.44 1.42 -3.24
C VAL A 127 17.33 2.60 -2.29
N VAL A 128 16.18 2.75 -1.64
CA VAL A 128 15.88 3.82 -0.68
C VAL A 128 16.31 3.39 0.72
N TYR A 129 15.93 2.18 1.11
CA TYR A 129 16.23 1.64 2.43
C TYR A 129 16.53 0.15 2.32
N ARG A 130 17.37 -0.37 3.21
CA ARG A 130 17.70 -1.80 3.28
C ARG A 130 17.88 -2.22 4.72
N TRP A 131 17.30 -3.37 5.07
CA TRP A 131 17.50 -3.99 6.37
C TRP A 131 17.63 -5.52 6.23
N ARG A 132 18.25 -6.15 7.24
CA ARG A 132 18.32 -7.60 7.32
C ARG A 132 17.20 -8.09 8.22
N GLY A 133 16.50 -9.13 7.79
CA GLY A 133 15.62 -9.89 8.67
C GLY A 133 16.39 -11.04 9.29
N PHE A 134 16.07 -11.34 10.54
CA PHE A 134 16.44 -12.59 11.19
C PHE A 134 15.22 -13.50 11.15
N SER A 135 15.39 -14.71 10.62
CA SER A 135 14.36 -15.76 10.62
C SER A 135 14.19 -16.36 12.00
#